data_AF-A0A142WSI0-F1
#
_entry.id   AF-A0A142WSI0-F1
#
_cell.length_a   1.000
_cell.length_b   1.000
_cell.length_c   1.000
_cell.angle_alpha   90.00
_cell.angle_beta   90.00
_cell.angle_gamma   90.00
#
_symmetry.space_group_name_H-M   'P 1'
#
loop_
_entity.id
_entity.type
_entity.pdbx_description
1 polymer ?
#
loop_
_entity_poly.entity_id
_entity_poly.type
_entity_poly.pdbx_seq_one_letter_code
_entity_poly.pdbx_strand_id
1 'polypeptide(L)'
;MKTVFTTGEAAKICKVSQQTIIRCFDSGQLKGFRVPGSRFRRIPRDVLYKFMKDNGIPTDALESGKRKALVVDDDPDLVELIKDALEGDGRFEVRVANNGFDAGMMVREYRPDVIVLDVMLPDINGKEVCQRVRSDSSLDDVKILCISGMVEASKIEELKAAGANDFLQKPFEVDKLIERLCQHLDMDMPVASR
;
A
#
# COMPACT_ATOMS: atom_id res chain seq x y z
N MET A 1 -10.15 12.68 -6.38
CA MET A 1 -10.57 12.23 -5.02
C MET A 1 -10.46 13.40 -4.03
N LYS A 2 -11.31 13.50 -3.00
CA LYS A 2 -11.25 14.62 -2.03
C LYS A 2 -9.99 14.54 -1.15
N THR A 3 -9.24 15.63 -1.09
CA THR A 3 -7.93 15.72 -0.40
C THR A 3 -8.01 16.38 0.99
N VAL A 4 -9.07 17.14 1.28
CA VAL A 4 -9.26 17.86 2.54
C VAL A 4 -10.70 17.71 3.03
N PHE A 5 -10.87 17.37 4.30
CA PHE A 5 -12.16 17.12 4.94
C PHE A 5 -12.52 18.20 5.96
N THR A 6 -13.81 18.46 6.09
CA THR A 6 -14.37 19.18 7.24
C THR A 6 -14.47 18.27 8.46
N THR A 7 -14.66 18.84 9.66
CA THR A 7 -14.89 18.05 10.88
C THR A 7 -16.12 17.15 10.79
N GLY A 8 -17.17 17.60 10.09
CA GLY A 8 -18.40 16.82 9.92
C GLY A 8 -18.20 15.62 8.98
N GLU A 9 -17.41 15.80 7.92
CA GLU A 9 -17.07 14.72 7.00
C GLU A 9 -16.14 13.70 7.64
N ALA A 10 -15.08 14.17 8.32
CA ALA A 10 -14.19 13.31 9.09
C ALA A 10 -14.95 12.49 10.15
N ALA A 11 -15.93 13.11 10.82
CA ALA A 11 -16.76 12.43 11.81
C ALA A 11 -17.62 11.31 11.21
N LYS A 12 -18.23 11.56 10.04
CA LYS A 12 -18.97 10.52 9.30
C LYS A 12 -18.08 9.34 8.91
N ILE A 13 -16.89 9.64 8.42
CA ILE A 13 -15.88 8.65 8.00
C ILE A 13 -15.43 7.80 9.19
N CYS A 14 -15.10 8.45 10.31
CA CYS A 14 -14.66 7.78 11.53
C CYS A 14 -15.81 7.13 12.33
N LYS A 15 -17.07 7.28 11.89
CA LYS A 15 -18.29 6.84 12.63
C LYS A 15 -18.34 7.36 14.08
N VAL A 16 -17.92 8.59 14.30
CA VAL A 16 -17.95 9.28 15.61
C VAL A 16 -18.72 10.60 15.54
N SER A 17 -18.95 11.23 16.70
CA SER A 17 -19.54 12.56 16.74
C SER A 17 -18.60 13.63 16.15
N GLN A 18 -19.18 14.68 15.55
CA GLN A 18 -18.40 15.84 15.12
C GLN A 18 -17.65 16.51 16.28
N GLN A 19 -18.21 16.48 17.49
CA GLN A 19 -17.56 17.01 18.68
C GLN A 19 -16.29 16.22 19.06
N THR A 20 -16.29 14.90 18.85
CA THR A 20 -15.10 14.05 19.07
C THR A 20 -13.96 14.50 18.17
N ILE A 21 -14.21 14.65 16.86
CA ILE A 21 -13.21 15.13 15.90
C ILE A 21 -12.73 16.54 16.25
N ILE A 22 -13.63 17.45 16.65
CA ILE A 22 -13.26 18.80 17.09
C ILE A 22 -12.34 18.76 18.31
N ARG A 23 -12.65 17.92 19.31
CA ARG A 23 -11.81 17.75 20.51
C ARG A 23 -10.43 17.22 20.17
N CYS A 24 -10.35 16.17 19.35
CA CYS A 24 -9.07 15.61 18.90
C CYS A 24 -8.24 16.64 18.11
N PHE A 25 -8.90 17.48 17.31
CA PHE A 25 -8.21 18.56 16.60
C PHE A 25 -7.68 19.63 17.55
N ASP A 26 -8.53 20.10 18.46
CA ASP A 26 -8.19 21.18 19.39
C ASP A 26 -7.15 20.73 20.45
N SER A 27 -7.11 19.44 20.79
CA SER A 27 -6.07 18.84 21.64
C SER A 27 -4.75 18.57 20.90
N GLY A 28 -4.73 18.69 19.57
CA GLY A 28 -3.56 18.42 18.73
C GLY A 28 -3.37 16.94 18.36
N GLN A 29 -4.24 16.03 18.81
CA GLN A 29 -4.21 14.61 18.43
C GLN A 29 -4.53 14.39 16.95
N LEU A 30 -5.36 15.26 16.35
CA LEU A 30 -5.66 15.25 14.92
C LEU A 30 -5.17 16.56 14.28
N LYS A 31 -4.09 16.49 13.50
CA LYS A 31 -3.50 17.67 12.87
C LYS A 31 -4.37 18.22 11.73
N GLY A 32 -4.15 19.49 11.39
CA GLY A 32 -4.75 20.16 10.24
C GLY A 32 -4.65 21.67 10.39
N PHE A 33 -5.49 22.43 9.69
CA PHE A 33 -5.44 23.89 9.72
C PHE A 33 -6.82 24.52 9.93
N ARG A 34 -6.82 25.74 10.44
CA ARG A 34 -8.03 26.58 10.49
C ARG A 34 -8.07 27.46 9.26
N VAL A 35 -9.27 27.68 8.73
CA VAL A 35 -9.47 28.62 7.63
C VAL A 35 -9.27 30.04 8.16
N PRO A 36 -8.41 30.89 7.53
CA PRO A 36 -8.20 32.26 7.96
C PRO A 36 -9.52 33.03 8.07
N GLY A 37 -9.69 33.79 9.16
CA GLY A 37 -10.92 34.55 9.44
C GLY A 37 -12.13 33.70 9.83
N SER A 38 -11.97 32.40 10.05
CA SER A 38 -13.07 31.50 10.39
C SER A 38 -12.73 30.52 11.52
N ARG A 39 -13.77 30.00 12.17
CA ARG A 39 -13.66 28.93 13.18
C ARG A 39 -13.59 27.53 12.54
N PHE A 40 -13.74 27.43 11.23
CA PHE A 40 -13.76 26.15 10.53
C PHE A 40 -12.38 25.50 10.48
N ARG A 41 -12.36 24.20 10.77
CA ARG A 41 -11.17 23.34 10.69
C ARG A 41 -11.18 22.56 9.38
N ARG A 42 -9.99 22.24 8.89
CA ARG A 42 -9.73 21.46 7.68
C ARG A 42 -8.69 20.41 8.00
N ILE A 43 -8.99 19.17 7.64
CA ILE A 43 -8.20 17.99 7.97
C ILE A 43 -7.75 17.36 6.65
N PRO A 44 -6.44 17.36 6.34
CA PRO A 44 -5.91 16.66 5.18
C PRO A 44 -6.20 15.15 5.21
N ARG A 45 -6.37 14.53 4.04
CA ARG A 45 -6.72 13.10 3.90
C ARG A 45 -5.71 12.17 4.58
N ASP A 46 -4.43 12.37 4.28
CA ASP A 46 -3.30 11.62 4.82
C ASP A 46 -3.24 11.71 6.36
N VAL A 47 -3.52 12.90 6.90
CA VAL A 47 -3.57 13.13 8.34
C VAL A 47 -4.76 12.40 8.98
N LEU A 48 -5.95 12.45 8.36
CA LEU A 48 -7.12 11.73 8.86
C LEU A 48 -6.92 10.22 8.77
N TYR A 49 -6.33 9.73 7.68
CA TYR A 49 -5.98 8.32 7.49
C TYR A 49 -5.04 7.83 8.59
N LYS A 50 -3.95 8.56 8.82
CA LYS A 50 -3.00 8.22 9.89
C LYS A 50 -3.65 8.24 11.27
N PHE A 51 -4.46 9.26 11.57
CA PHE A 51 -5.23 9.32 12.81
C PHE A 51 -6.14 8.09 12.98
N MET A 52 -6.81 7.66 11.91
CA MET A 52 -7.67 6.48 11.95
C MET A 52 -6.86 5.22 12.24
N LYS A 53 -5.75 5.00 11.52
CA LYS A 53 -4.84 3.87 11.74
C LYS A 53 -4.28 3.84 13.17
N ASP A 54 -3.75 4.98 13.64
CA ASP A 54 -3.15 5.11 14.98
C ASP A 54 -4.16 4.85 16.13
N ASN A 55 -5.46 5.00 15.86
CA ASN A 55 -6.53 4.79 16.83
C ASN A 55 -7.38 3.54 16.55
N GLY A 56 -6.96 2.67 15.62
CA GLY A 56 -7.69 1.44 15.28
C GLY A 56 -9.07 1.69 14.66
N ILE A 57 -9.29 2.83 14.01
CA ILE A 57 -10.52 3.15 13.28
C ILE A 57 -10.40 2.57 11.86
N PRO A 58 -11.40 1.80 11.37
CA PRO A 58 -11.37 1.23 10.02
C PRO A 58 -11.20 2.30 8.93
N THR A 59 -10.20 2.15 8.07
CA THR A 59 -9.82 3.15 7.05
C THR A 59 -10.53 3.00 5.72
N ASP A 60 -11.40 2.00 5.55
CA ASP A 60 -12.10 1.68 4.30
C ASP A 60 -12.84 2.88 3.69
N ALA A 61 -13.37 3.77 4.53
CA ALA A 61 -14.06 4.98 4.11
C ALA A 61 -13.13 6.08 3.53
N LEU A 62 -11.83 5.98 3.78
CA LEU A 62 -10.76 6.85 3.28
C LEU A 62 -9.78 6.17 2.35
N GLU A 63 -9.92 4.89 2.12
CA GLU A 63 -9.18 4.28 1.05
C GLU A 63 -9.96 4.61 -0.22
N SER A 64 -9.25 5.02 -1.27
CA SER A 64 -9.77 4.69 -2.60
C SER A 64 -10.09 3.22 -2.48
N GLY A 65 -11.33 2.79 -2.74
CA GLY A 65 -11.76 1.41 -2.44
C GLY A 65 -10.89 0.32 -3.08
N LYS A 66 -9.87 0.73 -3.84
CA LYS A 66 -8.79 -0.06 -4.41
C LYS A 66 -7.46 0.23 -3.72
N ARG A 67 -6.80 -0.83 -3.25
CA ARG A 67 -5.39 -0.86 -2.86
C ARG A 67 -4.49 -0.67 -4.05
N LYS A 68 -3.46 0.14 -3.90
CA LYS A 68 -2.48 0.40 -4.94
C LYS A 68 -1.40 -0.69 -4.94
N ALA A 69 -1.35 -1.48 -6.00
CA ALA A 69 -0.29 -2.45 -6.22
C ALA A 69 0.68 -1.94 -7.30
N LEU A 70 1.98 -2.09 -7.04
CA LEU A 70 3.02 -1.93 -8.06
C LEU A 70 3.61 -3.31 -8.38
N VAL A 71 3.48 -3.77 -9.62
CA VAL A 71 4.08 -5.01 -10.09
C VAL A 71 5.38 -4.68 -10.82
N VAL A 72 6.47 -5.35 -10.46
CA VAL A 72 7.79 -5.13 -11.03
C VAL A 72 8.39 -6.44 -11.50
N ASP A 73 8.45 -6.63 -12.80
CA ASP A 73 8.96 -7.86 -13.44
C ASP A 73 9.32 -7.56 -14.91
N ASP A 74 10.41 -8.12 -15.42
CA ASP A 74 10.86 -7.93 -16.80
C ASP A 74 10.15 -8.87 -17.80
N ASP A 75 9.42 -9.87 -17.31
CA ASP A 75 8.54 -10.73 -18.12
C ASP A 75 7.17 -10.04 -18.35
N PRO A 76 6.90 -9.53 -19.56
CA PRO A 76 5.67 -8.80 -19.84
C PRO A 76 4.41 -9.68 -19.73
N ASP A 77 4.52 -10.97 -20.05
CA ASP A 77 3.38 -11.90 -20.00
C ASP A 77 2.97 -12.15 -18.54
N LEU A 78 3.95 -12.31 -17.64
CA LEU A 78 3.69 -12.46 -16.21
C LEU A 78 3.15 -11.16 -15.60
N VAL A 79 3.69 -9.99 -15.99
CA VAL A 79 3.18 -8.68 -15.55
C VAL A 79 1.72 -8.52 -15.93
N GLU A 80 1.35 -8.81 -17.19
CA GLU A 80 -0.02 -8.69 -17.68
C GLU A 80 -0.95 -9.65 -16.94
N LEU A 81 -0.53 -10.91 -16.76
CA LEU A 81 -1.27 -11.91 -16.00
C LEU A 81 -1.57 -11.47 -14.56
N ILE A 82 -0.57 -10.97 -13.83
CA ILE A 82 -0.73 -10.50 -12.44
C ILE A 82 -1.63 -9.26 -12.42
N LYS A 83 -1.42 -8.33 -13.35
CA LYS A 83 -2.20 -7.10 -13.45
C LYS A 83 -3.68 -7.41 -13.67
N ASP A 84 -4.01 -8.23 -14.67
CA ASP A 84 -5.38 -8.56 -15.02
C ASP A 84 -6.11 -9.27 -13.87
N ALA A 85 -5.43 -10.17 -13.16
CA ALA A 85 -6.02 -10.84 -12.00
C ALA A 85 -6.29 -9.88 -10.84
N LEU A 86 -5.34 -8.99 -10.53
CA LEU A 86 -5.50 -7.98 -9.47
C LEU A 86 -6.57 -6.94 -9.82
N GLU A 87 -6.60 -6.46 -11.06
CA GLU A 87 -7.64 -5.53 -11.51
C GLU A 87 -9.01 -6.20 -11.56
N GLY A 88 -9.06 -7.49 -11.93
CA GLY A 88 -10.25 -8.34 -11.95
C GLY A 88 -10.86 -8.59 -10.57
N ASP A 89 -10.03 -8.67 -9.51
CA ASP A 89 -10.49 -8.70 -8.11
C ASP A 89 -11.28 -7.44 -7.73
N GLY A 90 -11.02 -6.32 -8.41
CA GLY A 90 -11.77 -5.08 -8.26
C GLY A 90 -11.40 -4.24 -7.03
N ARG A 91 -10.62 -4.79 -6.10
CA ARG A 91 -10.08 -4.08 -4.92
C ARG A 91 -8.63 -3.65 -5.08
N PHE A 92 -8.04 -3.81 -6.26
CA PHE A 92 -6.72 -3.28 -6.57
C PHE A 92 -6.75 -2.28 -7.73
N GLU A 93 -5.85 -1.30 -7.66
CA GLU A 93 -5.42 -0.40 -8.73
C GLU A 93 -3.95 -0.73 -8.99
N VAL A 94 -3.61 -1.13 -10.22
CA VAL A 94 -2.30 -1.70 -10.51
C VAL A 94 -1.50 -0.76 -11.41
N ARG A 95 -0.25 -0.49 -11.02
CA ARG A 95 0.77 0.02 -11.94
C ARG A 95 1.84 -1.04 -12.14
N VAL A 96 2.51 -0.96 -13.27
CA VAL A 96 3.54 -1.93 -13.66
C VAL A 96 4.84 -1.21 -14.01
N ALA A 97 5.96 -1.83 -13.69
CA ALA A 97 7.30 -1.41 -14.11
C ALA A 97 8.06 -2.63 -14.61
N ASN A 98 8.79 -2.48 -15.72
CA ASN A 98 9.52 -3.60 -16.35
C ASN A 98 11.02 -3.58 -16.06
N ASN A 99 11.47 -2.71 -15.17
CA ASN A 99 12.87 -2.58 -14.75
C ASN A 99 12.95 -1.90 -13.38
N GLY A 100 14.10 -2.02 -12.73
CA GLY A 100 14.36 -1.48 -11.40
C GLY A 100 14.37 0.05 -11.33
N PHE A 101 14.82 0.71 -12.39
CA PHE A 101 14.86 2.17 -12.46
C PHE A 101 13.46 2.79 -12.40
N ASP A 102 12.57 2.34 -13.28
CA ASP A 102 11.18 2.77 -13.35
C ASP A 102 10.44 2.45 -12.05
N ALA A 103 10.70 1.26 -11.47
CA ALA A 103 10.14 0.89 -10.18
C ALA A 103 10.51 1.90 -9.08
N GLY A 104 11.78 2.30 -8.99
CA GLY A 104 12.24 3.28 -8.00
C GLY A 104 11.55 4.64 -8.12
N MET A 105 11.32 5.13 -9.34
CA MET A 105 10.54 6.35 -9.58
C MET A 105 9.06 6.17 -9.21
N MET A 106 8.44 5.07 -9.66
CA MET A 106 7.03 4.81 -9.44
C MET A 106 6.68 4.63 -7.97
N VAL A 107 7.52 3.99 -7.16
CA VAL A 107 7.27 3.83 -5.72
C VAL A 107 7.05 5.18 -5.04
N ARG A 108 7.84 6.21 -5.40
CA ARG A 108 7.75 7.54 -4.80
C ARG A 108 6.53 8.33 -5.29
N GLU A 109 6.23 8.26 -6.58
CA GLU A 109 5.12 9.01 -7.19
C GLU A 109 3.76 8.35 -6.88
N TYR A 110 3.67 7.04 -7.09
CA TYR A 110 2.43 6.29 -6.98
C TYR A 110 2.04 6.03 -5.52
N ARG A 111 3.05 5.87 -4.64
CA ARG A 111 2.93 5.43 -3.25
C ARG A 111 2.05 4.18 -3.13
N PRO A 112 2.53 3.03 -3.63
CA PRO A 112 1.77 1.79 -3.58
C PRO A 112 1.57 1.34 -2.13
N ASP A 113 0.46 0.66 -1.85
CA ASP A 113 0.26 -0.05 -0.59
C ASP A 113 1.09 -1.35 -0.58
N VAL A 114 1.27 -1.97 -1.76
CA VAL A 114 2.08 -3.17 -1.93
C VAL A 114 2.91 -3.16 -3.22
N ILE A 115 4.10 -3.73 -3.15
CA ILE A 115 4.99 -3.98 -4.28
C ILE A 115 5.10 -5.50 -4.45
N VAL A 116 4.78 -6.00 -5.65
CA VAL A 116 5.11 -7.35 -6.10
C VAL A 116 6.41 -7.22 -6.91
N LEU A 117 7.51 -7.76 -6.39
CA LEU A 117 8.84 -7.51 -6.92
C LEU A 117 9.52 -8.80 -7.37
N ASP A 118 9.86 -8.92 -8.66
CA ASP A 118 10.86 -9.89 -9.08
C ASP A 118 12.25 -9.46 -8.59
N VAL A 119 12.94 -10.41 -7.97
CA VAL A 119 14.29 -10.22 -7.46
C VAL A 119 15.36 -10.55 -8.48
N MET A 120 14.99 -11.15 -9.61
CA MET A 120 15.86 -11.57 -10.71
C MET A 120 15.79 -10.61 -11.91
N LEU A 121 15.70 -9.30 -11.65
CA LEU A 121 15.75 -8.29 -12.71
C LEU A 121 17.18 -8.13 -13.28
N PRO A 122 17.32 -7.87 -14.59
CA PRO A 122 18.64 -7.76 -15.23
C PRO A 122 19.39 -6.49 -14.83
N ASP A 123 18.69 -5.44 -14.41
CA ASP A 123 19.22 -4.11 -14.17
C ASP A 123 19.36 -3.74 -12.68
N ILE A 124 18.72 -4.50 -11.77
CA ILE A 124 18.74 -4.22 -10.33
C ILE A 124 18.72 -5.49 -9.49
N ASN A 125 19.35 -5.42 -8.31
CA ASN A 125 19.24 -6.47 -7.30
C ASN A 125 17.99 -6.25 -6.44
N GLY A 126 17.06 -7.22 -6.41
CA GLY A 126 15.83 -7.11 -5.59
C GLY A 126 16.07 -6.81 -4.11
N LYS A 127 17.22 -7.26 -3.56
CA LYS A 127 17.66 -6.91 -2.20
C LYS A 127 17.88 -5.41 -2.03
N GLU A 128 18.51 -4.78 -3.03
CA GLU A 128 18.80 -3.35 -3.02
C GLU A 128 17.52 -2.53 -3.15
N VAL A 129 16.54 -2.99 -3.94
CA VAL A 129 15.20 -2.38 -4.00
C VAL A 129 14.55 -2.39 -2.60
N CYS A 130 14.55 -3.52 -1.91
CA CYS A 130 13.99 -3.62 -0.56
C CYS A 130 14.67 -2.62 0.40
N GLN A 131 16.00 -2.58 0.40
CA GLN A 131 16.76 -1.66 1.25
C GLN A 131 16.46 -0.19 0.93
N ARG A 132 16.35 0.17 -0.35
CA ARG A 132 16.01 1.53 -0.77
C ARG A 132 14.63 1.93 -0.30
N VAL A 133 13.62 1.06 -0.44
CA VAL A 133 12.26 1.32 0.06
C VAL A 133 12.28 1.51 1.57
N ARG A 134 12.98 0.66 2.32
CA ARG A 134 13.09 0.77 3.80
C ARG A 134 13.96 1.91 4.30
N SER A 135 14.81 2.48 3.45
CA SER A 135 15.60 3.67 3.81
C SER A 135 14.75 4.96 3.82
N ASP A 136 13.56 4.93 3.22
CA ASP A 136 12.62 6.05 3.18
C ASP A 136 11.48 5.83 4.17
N SER A 137 11.53 6.52 5.31
CA SER A 137 10.50 6.44 6.36
C SER A 137 9.07 6.75 5.89
N SER A 138 8.90 7.42 4.74
CA SER A 138 7.57 7.64 4.16
C SER A 138 6.97 6.38 3.50
N LEU A 139 7.77 5.32 3.36
CA LEU A 139 7.40 4.05 2.74
C LEU A 139 7.43 2.87 3.73
N ASP A 140 7.55 3.13 5.03
CA ASP A 140 7.58 2.07 6.06
C ASP A 140 6.34 1.17 6.04
N ASP A 141 5.20 1.74 5.64
CA ASP A 141 3.93 1.03 5.55
C ASP A 141 3.78 0.18 4.27
N VAL A 142 4.63 0.40 3.26
CA VAL A 142 4.55 -0.30 1.97
C VAL A 142 4.96 -1.76 2.15
N LYS A 143 4.07 -2.67 1.77
CA LYS A 143 4.35 -4.11 1.80
C LYS A 143 5.18 -4.48 0.58
N ILE A 144 6.17 -5.35 0.77
CA ILE A 144 7.03 -5.84 -0.30
C ILE A 144 6.91 -7.36 -0.34
N LEU A 145 6.33 -7.88 -1.40
CA LEU A 145 6.21 -9.31 -1.65
C LEU A 145 7.14 -9.68 -2.81
N CYS A 146 8.19 -10.44 -2.52
CA CYS A 146 9.15 -10.85 -3.52
C CYS A 146 8.66 -12.08 -4.29
N ILE A 147 8.83 -12.10 -5.60
CA ILE A 147 8.64 -13.28 -6.46
C ILE A 147 9.98 -13.71 -7.06
N SER A 148 10.24 -15.02 -7.16
CA SER A 148 11.46 -15.53 -7.80
C SER A 148 11.36 -17.00 -8.17
N GLY A 149 12.05 -17.42 -9.23
CA GLY A 149 12.30 -18.84 -9.50
C GLY A 149 13.33 -19.49 -8.55
N MET A 150 14.12 -18.68 -7.83
CA MET A 150 15.18 -19.16 -6.95
C MET A 150 14.67 -19.47 -5.54
N VAL A 151 15.03 -20.64 -4.99
CA VAL A 151 14.52 -21.15 -3.69
C VAL A 151 15.57 -21.44 -2.65
N GLU A 152 16.79 -20.94 -2.82
CA GLU A 152 17.78 -21.06 -1.76
C GLU A 152 17.30 -20.34 -0.50
N ALA A 153 17.19 -21.10 0.61
CA ALA A 153 16.71 -20.58 1.88
C ALA A 153 17.57 -19.39 2.37
N SER A 154 18.88 -19.44 2.14
CA SER A 154 19.81 -18.33 2.39
C SER A 154 19.38 -17.05 1.68
N LYS A 155 18.96 -17.15 0.41
CA LYS A 155 18.56 -15.99 -0.39
C LYS A 155 17.22 -15.41 0.04
N ILE A 156 16.29 -16.27 0.42
CA ILE A 156 14.99 -15.84 0.99
C ILE A 156 15.21 -15.09 2.30
N GLU A 157 16.07 -15.60 3.18
CA GLU A 157 16.38 -14.94 4.46
C GLU A 157 17.12 -13.60 4.24
N GLU A 158 18.00 -13.49 3.23
CA GLU A 158 18.61 -12.22 2.86
C GLU A 158 17.58 -11.15 2.43
N LEU A 159 16.54 -11.55 1.70
CA LEU A 159 15.48 -10.64 1.25
C LEU A 159 14.61 -10.18 2.41
N LYS A 160 14.21 -11.10 3.30
CA LYS A 160 13.50 -10.76 4.53
C LYS A 160 14.30 -9.80 5.40
N ALA A 161 15.59 -10.08 5.60
CA ALA A 161 16.49 -9.20 6.35
C ALA A 161 16.66 -7.83 5.69
N ALA A 162 16.50 -7.74 4.36
CA ALA A 162 16.49 -6.49 3.61
C ALA A 162 15.14 -5.74 3.67
N GLY A 163 14.11 -6.33 4.28
CA GLY A 163 12.81 -5.70 4.53
C GLY A 163 11.65 -6.20 3.68
N ALA A 164 11.80 -7.30 2.95
CA ALA A 164 10.68 -7.99 2.32
C ALA A 164 9.71 -8.53 3.38
N ASN A 165 8.41 -8.38 3.14
CA ASN A 165 7.34 -8.88 4.01
C ASN A 165 7.01 -10.35 3.73
N ASP A 166 7.15 -10.79 2.48
CA ASP A 166 6.92 -12.18 2.09
C ASP A 166 7.71 -12.55 0.83
N PHE A 167 7.64 -13.83 0.50
CA PHE A 167 8.23 -14.42 -0.68
C PHE A 167 7.29 -15.47 -1.30
N LEU A 168 7.21 -15.47 -2.64
CA LEU A 168 6.47 -16.47 -3.41
C LEU A 168 7.34 -17.04 -4.55
N GLN A 169 7.51 -18.37 -4.56
CA GLN A 169 8.30 -19.06 -5.57
C GLN A 169 7.55 -19.15 -6.91
N LYS A 170 8.23 -18.85 -8.02
CA LYS A 170 7.80 -19.15 -9.39
C LYS A 170 8.07 -20.63 -9.74
N PRO A 171 7.16 -21.33 -10.43
CA PRO A 171 5.83 -20.87 -10.85
C PRO A 171 4.84 -20.87 -9.67
N PHE A 172 3.89 -19.94 -9.68
CA PHE A 172 2.82 -19.82 -8.69
C PHE A 172 1.47 -19.61 -9.35
N GLU A 173 0.40 -19.93 -8.61
CA GLU A 173 -0.96 -19.58 -8.99
C GLU A 173 -1.24 -18.13 -8.58
N VAL A 174 -1.91 -17.37 -9.45
CA VAL A 174 -2.17 -15.94 -9.20
C VAL A 174 -3.13 -15.76 -8.02
N ASP A 175 -4.07 -16.68 -7.80
CA ASP A 175 -4.94 -16.65 -6.62
C ASP A 175 -4.12 -16.71 -5.32
N LYS A 176 -3.08 -17.55 -5.27
CA LYS A 176 -2.17 -17.62 -4.13
C LYS A 176 -1.39 -16.32 -3.93
N LEU A 177 -1.04 -15.61 -5.01
CA LEU A 177 -0.44 -14.28 -4.92
C LEU A 177 -1.44 -13.31 -4.25
N ILE A 178 -2.68 -13.24 -4.73
CA ILE A 178 -3.73 -12.36 -4.19
C ILE A 178 -3.98 -12.65 -2.71
N GLU A 179 -4.08 -13.93 -2.33
CA GLU A 179 -4.23 -14.35 -0.93
C GLU A 179 -3.12 -13.78 -0.03
N ARG A 180 -1.86 -13.88 -0.46
CA ARG A 180 -0.72 -13.32 0.29
C ARG A 180 -0.80 -11.81 0.37
N LEU A 181 -1.16 -11.12 -0.72
CA LEU A 181 -1.31 -9.67 -0.72
C LEU A 181 -2.39 -9.22 0.25
N CYS A 182 -3.57 -9.87 0.24
CA CYS A 182 -4.65 -9.56 1.17
C CYS A 182 -4.23 -9.78 2.64
N GLN A 183 -3.51 -10.86 2.93
CA GLN A 183 -3.00 -11.13 4.29
C GLN A 183 -2.06 -10.02 4.79
N HIS A 184 -1.16 -9.51 3.94
CA HIS A 184 -0.21 -8.46 4.35
C HIS A 184 -0.82 -7.06 4.37
N LEU A 185 -1.92 -6.85 3.66
CA LEU A 185 -2.65 -5.57 3.57
C LEU A 185 -3.82 -5.48 4.54
N ASP A 186 -3.98 -6.47 5.44
CA ASP A 186 -5.11 -6.57 6.38
C ASP A 186 -6.48 -6.45 5.66
N MET A 187 -6.59 -7.04 4.47
CA MET A 187 -7.83 -7.08 3.68
C MET A 187 -8.60 -8.37 3.92
N ASP A 188 -9.92 -8.33 3.76
CA ASP A 188 -10.73 -9.54 3.67
C ASP A 188 -10.20 -10.47 2.56
N MET A 189 -10.19 -11.77 2.78
CA MET A 189 -9.75 -12.73 1.77
C MET A 189 -10.67 -12.68 0.54
N PRO A 190 -10.15 -12.95 -0.67
CA PRO A 190 -11.01 -13.11 -1.84
C PRO A 190 -12.08 -14.17 -1.54
N VAL A 191 -13.35 -13.86 -1.84
CA VAL A 191 -14.39 -14.89 -1.77
C VAL A 191 -14.08 -15.86 -2.89
N ALA A 192 -13.67 -17.09 -2.55
CA ALA A 192 -13.41 -18.12 -3.53
C ALA A 192 -14.62 -18.24 -4.47
N SER A 193 -14.44 -17.85 -5.73
CA SER A 193 -15.41 -18.09 -6.79
C SER A 193 -15.50 -19.61 -6.95
N ARG A 194 -16.60 -20.19 -6.47
CA ARG A 194 -16.94 -21.60 -6.69
C ARG A 194 -17.28 -21.86 -8.16
#